data_AF-R7YVX9-F1
#
_entry.id   AF-R7YVX9-F1
#
_cell.length_a   1.000
_cell.length_b   1.000
_cell.length_c   1.000
_cell.angle_alpha   90.00
_cell.angle_beta   90.00
_cell.angle_gamma   90.00
#
_symmetry.space_group_name_H-M   'P 1'
#
loop_
_entity.id
_entity.type
_entity.pdbx_description
1 polymer ?
#
loop_
_entity_poly.entity_id
_entity_poly.type
_entity_poly.pdbx_seq_one_letter_code
_entity_poly.pdbx_strand_id
1 'polypeptide(L)'
;MTALTAYLVRGLQLLLGTSKRSLLERAEELGDRDEDIPLTQSRHNSEVETVTLSEAASAFNFSMSTPVEELQAPLRAQDPAQVTGTGGPPTADPMPSASDATASLLRQNLPALTRAQTWAAFVNANLDIISYSAMFIFIGLPVYYAADYAMPAQLCLNVLAYFAALSLPPLWRRYLHPAVVASAITIIGIWVLALTRRSSLDDGLHAYQTKTKYAQLLHGKGDLPYPGAGDIFSSVLDVSIVALALPMFQYRHELRRAFLPVILPNISVSIASLLGYPAFCHAIGIAPARSLSFASRSLTLALAQPATQNIGGDLSLVAVLCITSGIMGVLFGPALLKYLKIPEDDYITRGVTLGANSSAIATALLLVSDPRAAAFSSLSMGLFGTVTVAMTSVPPLVRVITALAGVQS
;
A
#
# COMPACT_ATOMS: atom_id res chain seq x y z
N MET A 1 8.31 2.10 19.25
CA MET A 1 9.21 1.62 18.18
C MET A 1 9.19 2.53 16.96
N THR A 2 8.03 2.85 16.38
CA THR A 2 7.89 3.85 15.30
C THR A 2 8.67 5.15 15.52
N ALA A 3 8.51 5.81 16.68
CA ALA A 3 9.26 7.03 17.00
C ALA A 3 10.78 6.78 17.11
N LEU A 4 11.20 5.66 17.71
CA LEU A 4 12.60 5.26 17.79
C LEU A 4 13.20 5.07 16.39
N THR A 5 12.51 4.33 15.51
CA THR A 5 12.93 4.12 14.11
C THR A 5 13.06 5.44 13.38
N ALA A 6 12.04 6.31 13.47
CA ALA A 6 12.03 7.63 12.87
C ALA A 6 13.23 8.49 13.29
N TYR A 7 13.49 8.60 14.60
CA TYR A 7 14.61 9.40 15.11
C TYR A 7 15.97 8.79 14.74
N LEU A 8 16.10 7.47 14.76
CA LEU A 8 17.35 6.80 14.44
C LEU A 8 17.68 6.94 12.96
N VAL A 9 16.71 6.75 12.06
CA VAL A 9 16.88 6.98 10.62
C VAL A 9 17.24 8.44 10.36
N ARG A 10 16.46 9.39 10.91
CA ARG A 10 16.70 10.82 10.71
C ARG A 10 18.05 11.28 11.27
N GLY A 11 18.42 10.84 12.47
CA GLY A 11 19.71 11.15 13.07
C GLY A 11 20.88 10.63 12.24
N LEU A 12 20.75 9.41 11.69
CA LEU A 12 21.75 8.83 10.81
C LEU A 12 21.83 9.56 9.48
N GLN A 13 20.70 9.99 8.90
CA GLN A 13 20.71 10.80 7.69
C GLN A 13 21.35 12.17 7.88
N LEU A 14 21.17 12.80 9.04
CA LEU A 14 21.82 14.07 9.37
C LEU A 14 23.33 13.89 9.52
N LEU A 15 23.76 12.78 10.14
CA LEU A 15 25.17 12.46 10.34
C LEU A 15 25.89 12.14 9.01
N LEU A 16 25.21 11.43 8.10
CA LEU A 16 25.76 11.09 6.78
C LEU A 16 25.51 12.18 5.71
N GLY A 17 24.81 13.27 6.04
CA GLY A 17 24.47 14.34 5.09
C GLY A 17 23.51 13.93 3.97
N THR A 18 22.87 12.76 4.07
CA THR A 18 21.94 12.25 3.04
C THR A 18 20.59 12.97 3.07
N SER A 19 20.20 13.58 4.20
CA SER A 19 18.93 14.31 4.33
C SER A 19 18.83 15.53 3.42
N LYS A 20 19.92 16.32 3.27
CA LYS A 20 19.90 17.48 2.35
C LYS A 20 19.80 17.05 0.89
N ARG A 21 20.34 15.87 0.57
CA ARG A 21 20.37 15.33 -0.80
C ARG A 21 19.04 14.72 -1.21
N SER A 22 18.34 14.00 -0.32
CA SER A 22 17.00 13.49 -0.63
C SER A 22 16.01 14.64 -0.88
N LEU A 23 16.14 15.74 -0.13
CA LEU A 23 15.35 16.95 -0.38
C LEU A 23 15.68 17.59 -1.73
N LEU A 24 16.96 17.63 -2.13
CA LEU A 24 17.39 18.14 -3.43
C LEU A 24 16.91 17.26 -4.60
N GLU A 25 17.08 15.93 -4.51
CA GLU A 25 16.62 14.98 -5.53
C GLU A 25 15.09 15.05 -5.71
N ARG A 26 14.33 15.33 -4.65
CA ARG A 26 12.89 15.55 -4.74
C ARG A 26 12.52 16.91 -5.32
N ALA A 27 13.29 17.96 -5.00
CA ALA A 27 13.09 19.29 -5.58
C ALA A 27 13.41 19.32 -7.08
N GLU A 28 14.44 18.60 -7.53
CA GLU A 28 14.79 18.46 -8.95
C GLU A 28 13.66 17.83 -9.75
N GLU A 29 12.98 16.81 -9.21
CA GLU A 29 11.87 16.18 -9.93
C GLU A 29 10.54 16.91 -9.87
N LEU A 30 10.26 17.61 -8.77
CA LEU A 30 9.11 18.50 -8.73
C LEU A 30 9.30 19.65 -9.73
N GLY A 31 10.55 20.11 -9.94
CA GLY A 31 10.90 21.05 -11.00
C GLY A 31 10.77 20.46 -12.42
N ASP A 32 11.25 19.25 -12.65
CA ASP A 32 11.15 18.55 -13.95
C ASP A 32 9.69 18.31 -14.37
N ARG A 33 8.80 18.03 -13.41
CA ARG A 33 7.36 17.87 -13.65
C ARG A 33 6.63 19.17 -14.03
N ASP A 34 7.11 20.32 -13.58
CA ASP A 34 6.56 21.63 -13.97
C ASP A 34 7.09 22.09 -15.36
N GLU A 35 8.24 21.57 -15.81
CA GLU A 35 8.79 21.83 -17.16
C GLU A 35 8.18 20.94 -18.25
N ASP A 36 7.49 19.85 -17.90
CA ASP A 36 6.88 18.87 -18.82
C ASP A 36 5.57 19.34 -19.53
N ILE A 37 5.35 20.65 -19.68
CA ILE A 37 4.32 21.19 -20.59
C ILE A 37 4.95 21.38 -21.98
N PRO A 38 4.57 20.59 -23.01
CA PRO A 38 5.19 20.71 -24.32
C PRO A 38 4.63 21.92 -25.08
N LEU A 39 5.29 23.07 -24.99
CA LEU A 39 5.17 24.11 -26.01
C LEU A 39 5.99 23.69 -27.22
N THR A 40 5.29 23.27 -28.26
CA THR A 40 5.84 23.20 -29.61
C THR A 40 6.19 24.61 -30.07
N GLN A 41 7.48 24.98 -30.07
CA GLN A 41 8.04 25.85 -31.09
C GLN A 41 9.56 25.74 -31.20
N SER A 42 10.00 25.48 -32.43
CA SER A 42 11.40 25.40 -32.83
C SER A 42 12.07 26.78 -32.89
N ARG A 43 13.26 26.86 -32.28
CA ARG A 43 14.53 27.41 -32.83
C ARG A 43 14.52 28.85 -33.40
N HIS A 44 15.23 29.78 -32.74
CA HIS A 44 16.56 30.33 -33.13
C HIS A 44 16.79 31.78 -32.59
N ASN A 45 17.99 31.99 -32.01
CA ASN A 45 18.76 33.24 -31.80
C ASN A 45 18.06 34.58 -31.49
N SER A 46 18.34 35.17 -30.31
CA SER A 46 19.32 36.25 -30.14
C SER A 46 19.23 36.92 -28.76
N GLU A 47 20.40 37.28 -28.25
CA GLU A 47 20.71 38.40 -27.35
C GLU A 47 20.29 38.40 -25.86
N VAL A 48 21.31 38.80 -25.10
CA VAL A 48 21.43 39.10 -23.67
C VAL A 48 20.35 40.07 -23.17
N GLU A 49 19.71 39.77 -22.04
CA GLU A 49 19.45 40.77 -20.99
C GLU A 49 19.10 40.13 -19.63
N THR A 50 19.87 40.53 -18.62
CA THR A 50 19.63 40.30 -17.19
C THR A 50 18.48 41.16 -16.68
N VAL A 51 17.49 40.57 -15.98
CA VAL A 51 16.71 41.28 -14.96
C VAL A 51 16.43 40.36 -13.77
N THR A 52 16.80 40.83 -12.60
CA THR A 52 16.60 40.23 -11.29
C THR A 52 15.31 40.69 -10.62
N LEU A 53 14.81 39.83 -9.73
CA LEU A 53 14.14 40.11 -8.45
C LEU A 53 12.69 40.63 -8.41
N SER A 54 11.94 39.91 -7.56
CA SER A 54 11.09 40.47 -6.51
C SER A 54 9.78 41.11 -6.93
N GLU A 55 8.69 40.33 -6.91
CA GLU A 55 7.34 40.75 -6.46
C GLU A 55 6.34 39.60 -6.65
N ALA A 56 6.20 38.73 -5.66
CA ALA A 56 4.97 37.92 -5.45
C ALA A 56 4.91 37.27 -4.06
N ALA A 57 5.82 37.61 -3.13
CA ALA A 57 5.74 37.25 -1.73
C ALA A 57 4.81 38.21 -0.98
N SER A 58 3.53 38.25 -1.34
CA SER A 58 2.49 38.91 -0.51
C SER A 58 1.08 38.66 -1.04
N ALA A 59 0.54 37.44 -0.84
CA ALA A 59 -0.90 37.22 -0.68
C ALA A 59 -1.17 35.78 -0.20
N PHE A 60 -0.68 35.44 0.98
CA PHE A 60 -1.33 34.38 1.76
C PHE A 60 -2.66 34.92 2.27
N ASN A 61 -3.77 34.35 1.80
CA ASN A 61 -4.99 34.30 2.59
C ASN A 61 -5.65 32.94 2.44
N PHE A 62 -5.62 32.19 3.54
CA PHE A 62 -6.21 30.88 3.71
C PHE A 62 -7.73 31.07 3.87
N SER A 63 -8.53 30.47 2.99
CA SER A 63 -9.91 30.11 3.30
C SER A 63 -10.22 28.73 2.75
N MET A 64 -10.97 28.00 3.54
CA MET A 64 -10.98 26.55 3.68
C MET A 64 -12.16 25.96 2.90
N SER A 65 -11.89 25.20 1.83
CA SER A 65 -12.86 24.21 1.30
C SER A 65 -12.15 23.15 0.45
N THR A 66 -12.03 21.95 1.03
CA THR A 66 -11.92 20.61 0.40
C THR A 66 -10.96 20.42 -0.80
N PRO A 67 -9.86 19.66 -0.65
CA PRO A 67 -9.20 19.06 -1.81
C PRO A 67 -9.91 17.75 -2.16
N VAL A 68 -10.65 17.75 -3.27
CA VAL A 68 -10.81 16.53 -4.08
C VAL A 68 -9.52 16.46 -4.88
N GLU A 69 -8.56 15.69 -4.37
CA GLU A 69 -7.34 15.39 -5.12
C GLU A 69 -7.68 14.31 -6.13
N GLU A 70 -7.73 14.76 -7.38
CA GLU A 70 -8.05 14.02 -8.58
C GLU A 70 -7.01 12.92 -8.78
N LEU A 71 -7.43 11.65 -8.64
CA LEU A 71 -6.65 10.52 -9.12
C LEU A 71 -6.55 10.63 -10.64
N GLN A 72 -5.39 11.04 -11.14
CA GLN A 72 -5.12 11.08 -12.57
C GLN A 72 -5.00 9.65 -13.11
N ALA A 73 -6.05 9.22 -13.81
CA ALA A 73 -6.10 7.93 -14.51
C ALA A 73 -5.19 7.96 -15.76
N PRO A 74 -4.63 6.81 -16.19
CA PRO A 74 -3.62 6.78 -17.26
C PRO A 74 -4.23 7.19 -18.61
N LEU A 75 -3.52 8.04 -19.34
CA LEU A 75 -3.85 8.48 -20.69
C LEU A 75 -4.03 7.27 -21.64
N ARG A 76 -5.21 7.14 -22.26
CA ARG A 76 -5.39 6.24 -23.40
C ARG A 76 -6.36 6.81 -24.46
N ALA A 77 -5.80 6.91 -25.66
CA ALA A 77 -6.37 6.96 -27.02
C ALA A 77 -7.46 7.99 -27.36
N GLN A 78 -6.99 9.08 -28.00
CA GLN A 78 -7.62 9.88 -29.07
C GLN A 78 -9.10 10.26 -28.91
N ASP A 79 -9.30 11.52 -28.52
CA ASP A 79 -10.58 12.23 -28.54
C ASP A 79 -10.97 12.60 -29.99
N PRO A 80 -12.12 12.12 -30.52
CA PRO A 80 -12.56 12.39 -31.90
C PRO A 80 -12.98 13.85 -32.15
N ALA A 81 -12.95 14.72 -31.14
CA ALA A 81 -13.28 16.14 -31.27
C ALA A 81 -12.19 17.00 -31.95
N GLN A 82 -10.98 16.47 -32.19
CA GLN A 82 -9.84 17.25 -32.70
C GLN A 82 -9.67 17.25 -34.23
N VAL A 83 -10.64 16.73 -35.00
CA VAL A 83 -10.59 16.82 -36.47
C VAL A 83 -11.34 18.05 -36.94
N THR A 84 -10.62 19.12 -37.30
CA THR A 84 -11.18 20.25 -38.07
C THR A 84 -10.39 20.43 -39.36
N GLY A 85 -11.10 20.31 -40.48
CA GLY A 85 -10.57 20.45 -41.84
C GLY A 85 -10.66 21.89 -42.36
N THR A 86 -9.53 22.33 -42.93
CA THR A 86 -9.32 23.25 -44.07
C THR A 86 -10.09 24.58 -44.18
N GLY A 87 -9.35 25.69 -44.06
CA GLY A 87 -9.24 26.71 -45.13
C GLY A 87 -10.05 28.01 -45.01
N GLY A 88 -9.42 29.09 -44.53
CA GLY A 88 -9.87 30.49 -44.70
C GLY A 88 -8.91 31.50 -44.04
N PRO A 89 -8.66 32.70 -44.61
CA PRO A 89 -7.65 33.64 -44.10
C PRO A 89 -8.14 34.45 -42.89
N PRO A 90 -7.24 34.94 -42.01
CA PRO A 90 -7.62 35.53 -40.74
C PRO A 90 -8.06 37.00 -40.90
N THR A 91 -9.28 37.33 -40.47
CA THR A 91 -9.70 38.71 -40.21
C THR A 91 -9.45 39.05 -38.75
N ALA A 92 -8.71 40.14 -38.52
CA ALA A 92 -8.35 40.65 -37.19
C ALA A 92 -9.54 41.36 -36.54
N ASP A 93 -9.86 40.96 -35.30
CA ASP A 93 -10.72 41.71 -34.36
C ASP A 93 -10.01 41.84 -33.00
N PRO A 94 -10.32 42.89 -32.21
CA PRO A 94 -9.46 43.34 -31.11
C PRO A 94 -9.56 42.42 -29.87
N MET A 95 -8.40 42.10 -29.27
CA MET A 95 -8.28 41.27 -28.08
C MET A 95 -8.99 41.86 -26.85
N PRO A 96 -9.89 41.13 -26.18
CA PRO A 96 -10.29 41.44 -24.81
C PRO A 96 -9.19 40.99 -23.83
N SER A 97 -9.04 41.73 -22.73
CA SER A 97 -8.07 41.54 -21.66
C SER A 97 -8.02 40.09 -21.13
N ALA A 98 -6.81 39.53 -21.06
CA ALA A 98 -6.53 38.12 -20.72
C ALA A 98 -7.02 37.68 -19.32
N SER A 99 -7.37 38.62 -18.44
CA SER A 99 -7.91 38.33 -17.11
C SER A 99 -9.39 37.94 -17.10
N ASP A 100 -10.20 38.44 -18.04
CA ASP A 100 -11.63 38.11 -18.12
C ASP A 100 -11.88 36.83 -18.93
N ALA A 101 -11.00 36.53 -19.88
CA ALA A 101 -11.05 35.30 -20.67
C ALA A 101 -10.76 34.06 -19.81
N THR A 102 -9.77 34.12 -18.91
CA THR A 102 -9.40 32.97 -18.05
C THR A 102 -10.46 32.66 -17.00
N ALA A 103 -11.08 33.68 -16.40
CA ALA A 103 -12.18 33.52 -15.44
C ALA A 103 -13.49 33.02 -16.10
N SER A 104 -13.75 33.39 -17.36
CA SER A 104 -14.91 32.92 -18.11
C SER A 104 -14.72 31.52 -18.71
N LEU A 105 -13.49 31.13 -19.06
CA LEU A 105 -13.14 29.78 -19.51
C LEU A 105 -13.24 28.74 -18.38
N LEU A 106 -12.81 29.08 -17.16
CA LEU A 106 -13.01 28.21 -15.98
C LEU A 106 -14.47 28.11 -15.52
N ARG A 107 -15.32 29.04 -15.97
CA ARG A 107 -16.76 29.09 -15.64
C ARG A 107 -17.64 28.60 -16.80
N GLN A 108 -17.06 28.11 -17.91
CA GLN A 108 -17.82 27.33 -18.88
C GLN A 108 -18.24 26.03 -18.23
N ASN A 109 -19.52 25.99 -17.82
CA ASN A 109 -20.21 24.76 -17.44
C ASN A 109 -19.85 23.67 -18.45
N LEU A 110 -19.25 22.57 -17.97
CA LEU A 110 -19.06 21.37 -18.79
C LEU A 110 -20.38 21.06 -19.51
N PRO A 111 -20.37 20.75 -20.82
CA PRO A 111 -21.58 20.42 -21.54
C PRO A 111 -22.30 19.29 -20.79
N ALA A 112 -23.60 19.46 -20.51
CA ALA A 112 -24.38 18.47 -19.80
C ALA A 112 -24.30 17.13 -20.55
N LEU A 113 -23.68 16.12 -19.92
CA LEU A 113 -23.46 14.83 -20.55
C LEU A 113 -24.79 14.28 -21.06
N THR A 114 -24.80 13.79 -22.31
CA THR A 114 -25.97 13.09 -22.85
C THR A 114 -26.28 11.86 -22.00
N ARG A 115 -27.55 11.44 -21.91
CA ARG A 115 -27.95 10.26 -21.09
C ARG A 115 -27.12 9.01 -21.39
N ALA A 116 -26.75 8.81 -22.65
CA ALA A 116 -25.88 7.71 -23.07
C ALA A 116 -24.45 7.85 -22.53
N GLN A 117 -23.89 9.05 -22.53
CA GLN A 117 -22.57 9.34 -21.93
C GLN A 117 -22.59 9.20 -20.41
N THR A 118 -23.67 9.61 -19.74
CA THR A 118 -23.83 9.38 -18.29
C THR A 118 -23.89 7.89 -17.96
N TRP A 119 -24.62 7.12 -18.77
CA TRP A 119 -24.70 5.66 -18.61
C TRP A 119 -23.36 4.98 -18.90
N ALA A 120 -22.67 5.38 -19.97
CA ALA A 120 -21.34 4.88 -20.29
C ALA A 120 -20.33 5.21 -19.18
N ALA A 121 -20.36 6.43 -18.63
CA ALA A 121 -19.52 6.83 -17.51
C ALA A 121 -19.82 6.02 -16.24
N PHE A 122 -21.10 5.78 -15.94
CA PHE A 122 -21.51 4.94 -14.81
C PHE A 122 -21.05 3.48 -14.96
N VAL A 123 -21.24 2.88 -16.13
CA VAL A 123 -20.81 1.51 -16.41
C VAL A 123 -19.30 1.41 -16.36
N ASN A 124 -18.57 2.36 -16.93
CA ASN A 124 -17.11 2.36 -16.90
C ASN A 124 -16.58 2.52 -15.47
N ALA A 125 -17.21 3.38 -14.65
CA ALA A 125 -16.84 3.57 -13.25
C ALA A 125 -17.11 2.34 -12.36
N ASN A 126 -18.05 1.47 -12.74
CA ASN A 126 -18.47 0.30 -11.95
C ASN A 126 -18.21 -1.03 -12.67
N LEU A 127 -17.37 -1.04 -13.71
CA LEU A 127 -17.17 -2.19 -14.59
C LEU A 127 -16.71 -3.43 -13.82
N ASP A 128 -15.79 -3.26 -12.88
CA ASP A 128 -15.29 -4.35 -12.04
C ASP A 128 -16.41 -4.92 -11.15
N ILE A 129 -17.18 -4.06 -10.48
CA ILE A 129 -18.28 -4.50 -9.61
C ILE A 129 -19.33 -5.26 -10.43
N ILE A 130 -19.69 -4.75 -11.61
CA ILE A 130 -20.68 -5.36 -12.49
C ILE A 130 -20.18 -6.73 -12.99
N SER A 131 -18.93 -6.80 -13.45
CA SER A 131 -18.35 -8.04 -13.98
C SER A 131 -18.21 -9.13 -12.91
N TYR A 132 -17.69 -8.82 -11.72
CA TYR A 132 -17.61 -9.78 -10.62
C TYR A 132 -18.98 -10.17 -10.05
N SER A 133 -19.98 -9.26 -10.06
CA SER A 133 -21.36 -9.59 -9.68
C SER A 133 -22.00 -10.54 -10.69
N ALA A 134 -21.80 -10.30 -11.99
CA ALA A 134 -22.25 -11.19 -13.04
C ALA A 134 -21.57 -12.57 -12.92
N MET A 135 -20.25 -12.62 -12.73
CA MET A 135 -19.54 -13.89 -12.50
C MET A 135 -20.05 -14.62 -11.26
N PHE A 136 -20.31 -13.92 -10.16
CA PHE A 136 -20.85 -14.53 -8.94
C PHE A 136 -22.22 -15.18 -9.18
N ILE A 137 -23.13 -14.49 -9.88
CA ILE A 137 -24.51 -14.95 -10.11
C ILE A 137 -24.57 -16.04 -11.19
N PHE A 138 -23.89 -15.85 -12.32
CA PHE A 138 -24.02 -16.73 -13.48
C PHE A 138 -23.06 -17.93 -13.48
N ILE A 139 -21.91 -17.81 -12.81
CA ILE A 139 -20.89 -18.87 -12.77
C ILE A 139 -20.72 -19.37 -11.34
N GLY A 140 -20.54 -18.45 -10.39
CA GLY A 140 -20.30 -18.75 -8.98
C GLY A 140 -21.37 -19.63 -8.36
N LEU A 141 -22.61 -19.15 -8.29
CA LEU A 141 -23.72 -19.89 -7.66
C LEU A 141 -24.06 -21.20 -8.40
N PRO A 142 -24.16 -21.24 -9.74
CA PRO A 142 -24.44 -22.49 -10.44
C PRO A 142 -23.36 -23.55 -10.23
N VAL A 143 -22.07 -23.18 -10.31
CA VAL A 143 -20.96 -24.12 -10.05
C VAL A 143 -20.93 -24.55 -8.59
N TYR A 144 -21.23 -23.63 -7.67
CA TYR A 144 -21.33 -23.92 -6.24
C TYR A 144 -22.37 -25.02 -5.98
N TYR A 145 -23.59 -24.89 -6.51
CA TYR A 145 -24.67 -25.85 -6.26
C TYR A 145 -24.63 -27.10 -7.16
N ALA A 146 -24.14 -27.01 -8.38
CA ALA A 146 -24.16 -28.12 -9.34
C ALA A 146 -22.92 -29.04 -9.25
N ALA A 147 -21.73 -28.47 -9.01
CA ALA A 147 -20.46 -29.19 -9.05
C ALA A 147 -19.78 -29.32 -7.67
N ASP A 148 -20.47 -28.88 -6.61
CA ASP A 148 -19.97 -28.86 -5.22
C ASP A 148 -18.65 -28.09 -5.03
N TYR A 149 -18.34 -27.19 -5.95
CA TYR A 149 -17.06 -26.50 -5.99
C TYR A 149 -17.20 -25.05 -5.53
N ALA A 150 -16.62 -24.73 -4.37
CA ALA A 150 -16.84 -23.46 -3.69
C ALA A 150 -16.04 -22.27 -4.25
N MET A 151 -14.96 -22.54 -4.96
CA MET A 151 -13.96 -21.53 -5.32
C MET A 151 -14.52 -20.33 -6.11
N PRO A 152 -15.26 -20.51 -7.24
CA PRO A 152 -15.67 -19.37 -8.06
C PRO A 152 -16.62 -18.41 -7.33
N ALA A 153 -17.54 -18.95 -6.53
CA ALA A 153 -18.45 -18.17 -5.71
C ALA A 153 -17.71 -17.40 -4.61
N GLN A 154 -16.85 -18.08 -3.84
CA GLN A 154 -16.11 -17.47 -2.74
C GLN A 154 -15.09 -16.42 -3.23
N LEU A 155 -14.47 -16.63 -4.39
CA LEU A 155 -13.55 -15.68 -5.00
C LEU A 155 -14.27 -14.39 -5.39
N CYS A 156 -15.37 -14.49 -6.14
CA CYS A 156 -16.13 -13.31 -6.56
C CYS A 156 -16.71 -12.58 -5.34
N LEU A 157 -17.20 -13.32 -4.35
CA LEU A 157 -17.66 -12.76 -3.07
C LEU A 157 -16.56 -11.94 -2.38
N ASN A 158 -15.32 -12.45 -2.32
CA ASN A 158 -14.23 -11.74 -1.65
C ASN A 158 -13.83 -10.46 -2.41
N VAL A 159 -13.77 -10.51 -3.74
CA VAL A 159 -13.49 -9.31 -4.56
C VAL A 159 -14.58 -8.26 -4.41
N LEU A 160 -15.87 -8.67 -4.44
CA LEU A 160 -17.00 -7.78 -4.22
C LEU A 160 -17.00 -7.20 -2.80
N ALA A 161 -16.66 -8.00 -1.79
CA ALA A 161 -16.51 -7.55 -0.41
C ALA A 161 -15.40 -6.49 -0.26
N TYR A 162 -14.30 -6.63 -1.00
CA TYR A 162 -13.24 -5.63 -1.04
C TYR A 162 -13.69 -4.31 -1.68
N PHE A 163 -14.38 -4.35 -2.82
CA PHE A 163 -14.95 -3.14 -3.44
C PHE A 163 -16.03 -2.48 -2.56
N ALA A 164 -16.86 -3.27 -1.89
CA ALA A 164 -17.83 -2.77 -0.91
C ALA A 164 -17.14 -2.12 0.30
N ALA A 165 -16.01 -2.66 0.77
CA ALA A 165 -15.22 -2.04 1.82
C ALA A 165 -14.57 -0.72 1.35
N LEU A 166 -14.18 -0.64 0.07
CA LEU A 166 -13.67 0.57 -0.55
C LEU A 166 -14.74 1.61 -0.82
N SER A 167 -16.03 1.28 -0.89
CA SER A 167 -17.10 2.27 -1.10
C SER A 167 -17.52 3.00 0.18
N LEU A 168 -17.00 2.59 1.35
CA LEU A 168 -17.31 3.22 2.63
C LEU A 168 -16.93 4.71 2.67
N PRO A 169 -17.66 5.56 3.42
CA PRO A 169 -17.31 6.98 3.57
C PRO A 169 -15.89 7.17 4.15
N PRO A 170 -15.15 8.22 3.75
CA PRO A 170 -13.74 8.43 4.14
C PRO A 170 -13.56 8.59 5.66
N LEU A 171 -14.54 9.15 6.35
CA LEU A 171 -14.54 9.28 7.82
C LEU A 171 -14.51 7.91 8.52
N TRP A 172 -15.17 6.92 7.92
CA TRP A 172 -15.27 5.56 8.47
C TRP A 172 -14.07 4.71 8.07
N ARG A 173 -13.52 4.91 6.85
CA ARG A 173 -12.29 4.22 6.39
C ARG A 173 -11.10 4.43 7.33
N ARG A 174 -11.08 5.54 8.07
CA ARG A 174 -10.05 5.79 9.08
C ARG A 174 -10.08 4.74 10.19
N TYR A 175 -11.24 4.34 10.69
CA TYR A 175 -11.33 3.36 11.79
C TYR A 175 -11.57 1.93 11.30
N LEU A 176 -12.30 1.78 10.19
CA LEU A 176 -12.62 0.52 9.55
C LEU A 176 -11.71 0.35 8.32
N HIS A 177 -10.49 -0.17 8.56
CA HIS A 177 -9.56 -0.42 7.47
C HIS A 177 -10.20 -1.36 6.42
N PRO A 178 -10.17 -1.03 5.11
CA PRO A 178 -10.89 -1.78 4.08
C PRO A 178 -10.59 -3.29 4.09
N ALA A 179 -9.36 -3.69 4.38
CA ALA A 179 -9.00 -5.12 4.47
C ALA A 179 -9.74 -5.87 5.60
N VAL A 180 -9.99 -5.23 6.76
CA VAL A 180 -10.69 -5.85 7.89
C VAL A 180 -12.17 -5.98 7.58
N VAL A 181 -12.75 -4.91 7.04
CA VAL A 181 -14.16 -4.89 6.64
C VAL A 181 -14.41 -5.93 5.55
N ALA A 182 -13.58 -5.95 4.51
CA ALA A 182 -13.66 -6.93 3.43
C ALA A 182 -13.58 -8.35 4.00
N SER A 183 -12.61 -8.63 4.88
CA SER A 183 -12.48 -9.96 5.51
C SER A 183 -13.71 -10.34 6.33
N ALA A 184 -14.28 -9.42 7.11
CA ALA A 184 -15.50 -9.66 7.89
C ALA A 184 -16.71 -9.95 6.99
N ILE A 185 -16.91 -9.15 5.94
CA ILE A 185 -17.97 -9.36 4.94
C ILE A 185 -17.79 -10.71 4.25
N THR A 186 -16.56 -11.07 3.87
CA THR A 186 -16.25 -12.36 3.23
C THR A 186 -16.54 -13.53 4.16
N ILE A 187 -16.17 -13.47 5.44
CA ILE A 187 -16.48 -14.53 6.40
C ILE A 187 -17.99 -14.70 6.57
N ILE A 188 -18.73 -13.59 6.71
CA ILE A 188 -20.19 -13.62 6.79
C ILE A 188 -20.80 -14.20 5.51
N GLY A 189 -20.30 -13.81 4.34
CA GLY A 189 -20.79 -14.33 3.06
C GLY A 189 -20.49 -15.82 2.86
N ILE A 190 -19.30 -16.29 3.27
CA ILE A 190 -18.97 -17.72 3.29
C ILE A 190 -19.91 -18.47 4.24
N TRP A 191 -20.20 -17.88 5.40
CA TRP A 191 -21.15 -18.46 6.35
C TRP A 191 -22.55 -18.60 5.76
N VAL A 192 -23.04 -17.56 5.07
CA VAL A 192 -24.35 -17.60 4.38
C VAL A 192 -24.38 -18.68 3.29
N LEU A 193 -23.32 -18.81 2.50
CA LEU A 193 -23.20 -19.86 1.50
C LEU A 193 -23.20 -21.27 2.14
N ALA A 194 -22.44 -21.46 3.22
CA ALA A 194 -22.39 -22.72 3.97
C ALA A 194 -23.76 -23.08 4.59
N LEU A 195 -24.46 -22.11 5.18
CA LEU A 195 -25.81 -22.30 5.72
C LEU A 195 -26.80 -22.74 4.64
N THR A 196 -26.63 -22.29 3.41
CA THR A 196 -27.51 -22.70 2.30
C THR A 196 -27.34 -24.18 1.93
N ARG A 197 -26.18 -24.79 2.23
CA ARG A 197 -25.96 -26.24 2.13
C ARG A 197 -26.26 -27.01 3.42
N ARG A 198 -26.70 -26.34 4.49
CA ARG A 198 -26.76 -26.91 5.85
C ARG A 198 -25.41 -27.43 6.36
N SER A 199 -24.29 -26.89 5.86
CA SER A 199 -22.95 -27.21 6.34
C SER A 199 -22.51 -26.24 7.44
N SER A 200 -21.46 -26.60 8.18
CA SER A 200 -20.91 -25.72 9.21
C SER A 200 -20.05 -24.60 8.59
N LEU A 201 -19.78 -23.56 9.38
CA LEU A 201 -18.84 -22.50 8.97
C LEU A 201 -17.43 -23.05 8.74
N ASP A 202 -17.03 -24.04 9.54
CA ASP A 202 -15.73 -24.69 9.46
C ASP A 202 -15.53 -25.38 8.10
N ASP A 203 -16.54 -26.10 7.62
CA ASP A 203 -16.53 -26.71 6.28
C ASP A 203 -16.37 -25.65 5.18
N GLY A 204 -17.06 -24.51 5.32
CA GLY A 204 -16.97 -23.39 4.40
C GLY A 204 -15.58 -22.73 4.37
N LEU A 205 -14.93 -22.61 5.52
CA LEU A 205 -13.56 -22.10 5.66
C LEU A 205 -12.52 -23.10 5.14
N HIS A 206 -12.73 -24.40 5.38
CA HIS A 206 -11.89 -25.46 4.81
C HIS A 206 -11.97 -25.50 3.29
N ALA A 207 -13.16 -25.31 2.71
CA ALA A 207 -13.33 -25.18 1.26
C ALA A 207 -12.70 -23.88 0.71
N TYR A 208 -12.64 -22.82 1.53
CA TYR A 208 -11.98 -21.57 1.16
C TYR A 208 -10.46 -21.69 1.12
N GLN A 209 -9.85 -22.43 2.05
CA GLN A 209 -8.40 -22.63 2.13
C GLN A 209 -8.05 -24.13 2.22
N THR A 210 -7.90 -24.77 1.06
CA THR A 210 -7.57 -26.20 0.97
C THR A 210 -6.08 -26.47 1.11
N LYS A 211 -5.25 -25.41 1.20
CA LYS A 211 -3.78 -25.43 1.29
C LYS A 211 -3.10 -25.97 0.03
N THR A 212 -3.84 -26.07 -1.07
CA THR A 212 -3.33 -26.44 -2.39
C THR A 212 -2.84 -25.21 -3.14
N LYS A 213 -1.56 -24.87 -3.00
CA LYS A 213 -0.98 -23.76 -3.79
C LYS A 213 -0.96 -24.12 -5.29
N TYR A 214 -1.32 -23.18 -6.17
CA TYR A 214 -1.28 -23.39 -7.61
C TYR A 214 0.12 -23.75 -8.11
N ALA A 215 1.16 -23.19 -7.50
CA ALA A 215 2.54 -23.56 -7.80
C ALA A 215 2.79 -25.07 -7.62
N GLN A 216 2.15 -25.73 -6.65
CA GLN A 216 2.32 -27.17 -6.43
C GLN A 216 1.59 -28.01 -7.49
N LEU A 217 0.43 -27.53 -7.95
CA LEU A 217 -0.30 -28.14 -9.07
C LEU A 217 0.49 -28.02 -10.38
N LEU A 218 1.10 -26.86 -10.65
CA LEU A 218 1.94 -26.68 -11.83
C LEU A 218 3.20 -27.57 -11.82
N HIS A 219 3.76 -27.87 -10.66
CA HIS A 219 4.90 -28.80 -10.51
C HIS A 219 4.48 -30.28 -10.57
N GLY A 220 3.21 -30.59 -10.84
CA GLY A 220 2.76 -31.95 -11.09
C GLY A 220 2.52 -32.80 -9.83
N LYS A 221 2.30 -32.20 -8.65
CA LYS A 221 1.79 -32.96 -7.49
C LYS A 221 0.32 -33.35 -7.75
N GLY A 222 0.10 -34.61 -8.12
CA GLY A 222 -1.19 -35.12 -8.59
C GLY A 222 -2.20 -35.54 -7.52
N ASP A 223 -1.88 -35.45 -6.22
CA ASP A 223 -2.73 -35.93 -5.12
C ASP A 223 -3.18 -34.79 -4.19
N LEU A 224 -3.56 -33.65 -4.77
CA LEU A 224 -3.96 -32.46 -4.02
C LEU A 224 -5.45 -32.16 -4.24
N PRO A 225 -6.20 -31.75 -3.20
CA PRO A 225 -7.58 -31.34 -3.35
C PRO A 225 -7.69 -30.10 -4.24
N TYR A 226 -8.84 -29.91 -4.89
CA TYR A 226 -9.09 -28.73 -5.71
C TYR A 226 -8.81 -27.43 -4.91
N PRO A 227 -8.17 -26.42 -5.53
CA PRO A 227 -7.78 -25.20 -4.83
C PRO A 227 -9.00 -24.35 -4.45
N GLY A 228 -9.01 -23.83 -3.23
CA GLY A 228 -10.01 -22.87 -2.77
C GLY A 228 -9.74 -21.45 -3.25
N ALA A 229 -10.68 -20.54 -2.99
CA ALA A 229 -10.50 -19.12 -3.30
C ALA A 229 -9.30 -18.50 -2.54
N GLY A 230 -9.09 -18.89 -1.28
CA GLY A 230 -7.94 -18.49 -0.47
C GLY A 230 -6.60 -18.97 -1.03
N ASP A 231 -6.56 -20.11 -1.71
CA ASP A 231 -5.34 -20.63 -2.35
C ASP A 231 -4.98 -19.85 -3.62
N ILE A 232 -5.98 -19.33 -4.35
CA ILE A 232 -5.76 -18.37 -5.44
C ILE A 232 -5.14 -17.10 -4.88
N PHE A 233 -5.74 -16.49 -3.85
CA PHE A 233 -5.19 -15.29 -3.23
C PHE A 233 -3.79 -15.51 -2.66
N SER A 234 -3.52 -16.68 -2.08
CA SER A 234 -2.18 -17.05 -1.60
C SER A 234 -1.16 -17.15 -2.74
N SER A 235 -1.58 -17.67 -3.90
CA SER A 235 -0.72 -17.78 -5.09
C SER A 235 -0.47 -16.39 -5.73
N VAL A 236 -1.50 -15.53 -5.78
CA VAL A 236 -1.35 -14.14 -6.23
C VAL A 236 -0.50 -13.33 -5.27
N LEU A 237 -0.58 -13.60 -3.96
CA LEU A 237 0.28 -12.98 -2.95
C LEU A 237 1.75 -13.34 -3.21
N ASP A 238 2.07 -14.61 -3.53
CA ASP A 238 3.44 -15.02 -3.87
C ASP A 238 3.96 -14.21 -5.08
N VAL A 239 3.14 -14.03 -6.14
CA VAL A 239 3.50 -13.18 -7.31
C VAL A 239 3.65 -11.70 -6.92
N SER A 240 2.77 -11.21 -6.06
CA SER A 240 2.80 -9.81 -5.59
C SER A 240 4.06 -9.51 -4.80
N ILE A 241 4.55 -10.45 -3.98
CA ILE A 241 5.85 -10.32 -3.28
C ILE A 241 6.99 -10.18 -4.28
N VAL A 242 7.00 -10.97 -5.36
CA VAL A 242 8.01 -10.85 -6.42
C VAL A 242 7.88 -9.50 -7.13
N ALA A 243 6.66 -9.03 -7.39
CA ALA A 243 6.42 -7.74 -8.02
C ALA A 243 6.92 -6.55 -7.18
N LEU A 244 6.98 -6.66 -5.85
CA LEU A 244 7.59 -5.64 -4.98
C LEU A 244 9.09 -5.43 -5.25
N ALA A 245 9.75 -6.36 -5.94
CA ALA A 245 11.14 -6.18 -6.39
C ALA A 245 11.25 -5.14 -7.52
N LEU A 246 10.19 -4.86 -8.28
CA LEU A 246 10.19 -3.87 -9.36
C LEU A 246 10.51 -2.45 -8.88
N PRO A 247 9.80 -1.85 -7.89
CA PRO A 247 10.16 -0.53 -7.38
C PRO A 247 11.55 -0.53 -6.75
N MET A 248 11.97 -1.62 -6.09
CA MET A 248 13.33 -1.74 -5.56
C MET A 248 14.40 -1.73 -6.67
N PHE A 249 14.09 -2.33 -7.82
CA PHE A 249 14.98 -2.34 -8.98
C PHE A 249 15.02 -0.98 -9.70
N GLN A 250 13.88 -0.30 -9.81
CA GLN A 250 13.79 1.05 -10.37
C GLN A 250 14.64 2.04 -9.57
N TYR A 251 14.48 2.07 -8.25
CA TYR A 251 15.19 2.98 -7.34
C TYR A 251 16.49 2.41 -6.78
N ARG A 252 17.06 1.36 -7.39
CA ARG A 252 18.24 0.62 -6.87
C ARG A 252 19.46 1.51 -6.60
N HIS A 253 19.65 2.56 -7.39
CA HIS A 253 20.78 3.48 -7.24
C HIS A 253 20.63 4.34 -5.98
N GLU A 254 19.44 4.85 -5.72
CA GLU A 254 19.11 5.57 -4.48
C GLU A 254 19.21 4.65 -3.26
N LEU A 255 18.65 3.44 -3.36
CA LEU A 255 18.75 2.42 -2.30
C LEU A 255 20.20 2.09 -1.95
N ARG A 256 21.07 1.92 -2.96
CA ARG A 256 22.49 1.63 -2.75
C ARG A 256 23.24 2.81 -2.12
N ARG A 257 22.87 4.05 -2.47
CA ARG A 257 23.46 5.26 -1.87
C ARG A 257 23.02 5.44 -0.42
N ALA A 258 21.77 5.13 -0.10
CA ALA A 258 21.20 5.22 1.25
C ALA A 258 21.29 3.90 2.04
N PHE A 259 22.24 3.01 1.70
CA PHE A 259 22.35 1.68 2.31
C PHE A 259 22.56 1.72 3.83
N LEU A 260 23.45 2.58 4.32
CA LEU A 260 23.72 2.74 5.75
C LEU A 260 22.51 3.31 6.52
N PRO A 261 21.85 4.40 6.06
CA PRO A 261 20.62 4.91 6.64
C PRO A 261 19.45 3.91 6.68
N VAL A 262 19.47 2.86 5.86
CA VAL A 262 18.43 1.82 5.87
C VAL A 262 18.81 0.68 6.81
N ILE A 263 20.05 0.18 6.76
CA ILE A 263 20.41 -1.06 7.47
C ILE A 263 20.54 -0.88 8.96
N LEU A 264 21.28 0.14 9.42
CA LEU A 264 21.54 0.34 10.84
C LEU A 264 20.23 0.46 11.65
N PRO A 265 19.25 1.29 11.23
CA PRO A 265 17.98 1.37 11.93
C PRO A 265 17.20 0.06 11.94
N ASN A 266 17.19 -0.69 10.83
CA ASN A 266 16.48 -1.97 10.78
C ASN A 266 17.09 -3.01 11.74
N ILE A 267 18.42 -3.06 11.85
CA ILE A 267 19.10 -3.93 12.81
C ILE A 267 18.76 -3.50 14.25
N SER A 268 18.91 -2.21 14.56
CA SER A 268 18.61 -1.70 15.90
C SER A 268 17.15 -1.94 16.32
N VAL A 269 16.21 -1.74 15.39
CA VAL A 269 14.78 -1.96 15.64
C VAL A 269 14.46 -3.46 15.77
N SER A 270 15.13 -4.33 15.00
CA SER A 270 15.00 -5.79 15.14
C SER A 270 15.43 -6.26 16.53
N ILE A 271 16.61 -5.81 16.99
CA ILE A 271 17.13 -6.13 18.33
C ILE A 271 16.20 -5.57 19.41
N ALA A 272 15.78 -4.32 19.28
CA ALA A 272 14.87 -3.69 20.23
C ALA A 272 13.49 -4.38 20.27
N SER A 273 13.01 -4.90 19.13
CA SER A 273 11.76 -5.68 19.08
C SER A 273 11.92 -7.04 19.75
N LEU A 274 12.99 -7.78 19.43
CA LEU A 274 13.26 -9.11 19.97
C LEU A 274 13.48 -9.11 21.48
N LEU A 275 14.19 -8.13 22.01
CA LEU A 275 14.50 -8.06 23.45
C LEU A 275 13.45 -7.26 24.23
N GLY A 276 12.94 -6.16 23.64
CA GLY A 276 12.09 -5.23 24.34
C GLY A 276 10.67 -5.73 24.56
N TYR A 277 10.03 -6.33 23.56
CA TYR A 277 8.63 -6.77 23.71
C TYR A 277 8.47 -7.96 24.66
N PRO A 278 9.26 -9.05 24.57
CA PRO A 278 9.12 -10.17 25.50
C PRO A 278 9.38 -9.75 26.94
N ALA A 279 10.41 -8.93 27.18
CA ALA A 279 10.73 -8.41 28.52
C ALA A 279 9.60 -7.53 29.09
N PHE A 280 9.03 -6.63 28.26
CA PHE A 280 7.92 -5.78 28.67
C PHE A 280 6.65 -6.59 28.95
N CYS A 281 6.34 -7.58 28.11
CA CYS A 281 5.17 -8.45 28.30
C CYS A 281 5.33 -9.33 29.55
N HIS A 282 6.54 -9.82 29.82
CA HIS A 282 6.84 -10.56 31.03
C HIS A 282 6.67 -9.70 32.29
N ALA A 283 7.12 -8.44 32.26
CA ALA A 283 6.93 -7.50 33.37
C ALA A 283 5.46 -7.19 33.66
N ILE A 284 4.58 -7.28 32.66
CA ILE A 284 3.11 -7.14 32.80
C ILE A 284 2.46 -8.43 33.34
N GLY A 285 3.19 -9.54 33.41
CA GLY A 285 2.69 -10.84 33.88
C GLY A 285 2.05 -11.70 32.79
N ILE A 286 2.35 -11.45 31.51
CA ILE A 286 1.88 -12.29 30.41
C ILE A 286 2.64 -13.63 30.41
N ALA A 287 1.91 -14.73 30.15
CA ALA A 287 2.50 -16.06 30.06
C ALA A 287 3.70 -16.11 29.08
N PRO A 288 4.82 -16.78 29.42
CA PRO A 288 6.06 -16.75 28.65
C PRO A 288 5.91 -17.13 27.16
N ALA A 289 5.13 -18.15 26.84
CA ALA A 289 4.89 -18.55 25.44
C ALA A 289 4.16 -17.46 24.63
N ARG A 290 3.28 -16.68 25.29
CA ARG A 290 2.53 -15.60 24.64
C ARG A 290 3.36 -14.33 24.52
N SER A 291 4.22 -14.03 25.51
CA SER A 291 5.12 -12.87 25.43
C SER A 291 6.14 -12.99 24.29
N LEU A 292 6.61 -14.22 24.01
CA LEU A 292 7.49 -14.51 22.88
C LEU A 292 6.84 -14.19 21.52
N SER A 293 5.54 -14.43 21.35
CA SER A 293 4.82 -14.07 20.11
C SER A 293 4.84 -12.57 19.80
N PHE A 294 5.01 -11.70 20.81
CA PHE A 294 5.10 -10.26 20.59
C PHE A 294 6.42 -9.83 19.93
N ALA A 295 7.49 -10.62 20.01
CA ALA A 295 8.76 -10.32 19.36
C ALA A 295 8.61 -10.18 17.83
N SER A 296 7.73 -10.99 17.25
CA SER A 296 7.49 -11.10 15.81
C SER A 296 6.30 -10.26 15.32
N ARG A 297 5.69 -9.40 16.16
CA ARG A 297 4.43 -8.70 15.82
C ARG A 297 4.50 -7.79 14.60
N SER A 298 5.68 -7.25 14.28
CA SER A 298 5.89 -6.27 13.19
C SER A 298 6.33 -6.94 11.88
N LEU A 299 6.43 -8.27 11.86
CA LEU A 299 6.76 -9.06 10.69
C LEU A 299 5.49 -9.36 9.87
N THR A 300 5.67 -9.63 8.58
CA THR A 300 4.62 -10.27 7.78
C THR A 300 4.40 -11.68 8.26
N LEU A 301 3.17 -12.19 8.16
CA LEU A 301 2.80 -13.52 8.66
C LEU A 301 3.76 -14.62 8.15
N ALA A 302 4.15 -14.56 6.88
CA ALA A 302 5.09 -15.51 6.26
C ALA A 302 6.49 -15.52 6.92
N LEU A 303 6.94 -14.39 7.48
CA LEU A 303 8.21 -14.28 8.20
C LEU A 303 8.04 -14.43 9.72
N ALA A 304 6.88 -14.04 10.24
CA ALA A 304 6.54 -14.10 11.67
C ALA A 304 6.36 -15.54 12.16
N GLN A 305 5.74 -16.40 11.37
CA GLN A 305 5.53 -17.81 11.71
C GLN A 305 6.85 -18.55 11.98
N PRO A 306 7.83 -18.59 11.05
CA PRO A 306 9.09 -19.27 11.31
C PRO A 306 9.89 -18.61 12.45
N ALA A 307 9.91 -17.27 12.54
CA ALA A 307 10.59 -16.57 13.63
C ALA A 307 10.00 -16.93 15.02
N THR A 308 8.68 -17.05 15.11
CA THR A 308 7.97 -17.39 16.36
C THR A 308 8.13 -18.86 16.71
N GLN A 309 8.13 -19.75 15.72
CA GLN A 309 8.44 -21.18 15.91
C GLN A 309 9.84 -21.37 16.49
N ASN A 310 10.84 -20.66 15.96
CA ASN A 310 12.22 -20.75 16.43
C ASN A 310 12.39 -20.39 17.91
N ILE A 311 11.59 -19.46 18.43
CA ILE A 311 11.62 -19.03 19.83
C ILE A 311 10.61 -19.76 20.73
N GLY A 312 9.77 -20.64 20.19
CA GLY A 312 8.77 -21.39 20.96
C GLY A 312 7.53 -20.58 21.36
N GLY A 313 7.17 -19.56 20.58
CA GLY A 313 5.96 -18.76 20.80
C GLY A 313 4.68 -19.37 20.21
N ASP A 314 3.54 -18.80 20.57
CA ASP A 314 2.22 -19.18 20.05
C ASP A 314 1.98 -18.63 18.62
N LEU A 315 1.72 -19.54 17.66
CA LEU A 315 1.48 -19.21 16.25
C LEU A 315 0.10 -18.59 15.98
N SER A 316 -0.91 -18.96 16.76
CA SER A 316 -2.24 -18.38 16.62
C SER A 316 -2.23 -16.93 17.08
N LEU A 317 -1.52 -16.65 18.18
CA LEU A 317 -1.38 -15.30 18.71
C LEU A 317 -0.56 -14.40 17.77
N VAL A 318 0.57 -14.87 17.23
CA VAL A 318 1.39 -14.03 16.35
C VAL A 318 0.62 -13.61 15.09
N ALA A 319 -0.25 -14.47 14.55
CA ALA A 319 -1.05 -14.13 13.38
C ALA A 319 -1.97 -12.91 13.64
N VAL A 320 -2.67 -12.92 14.77
CA VAL A 320 -3.53 -11.81 15.19
C VAL A 320 -2.72 -10.55 15.46
N LEU A 321 -1.55 -10.69 16.11
CA LEU A 321 -0.66 -9.57 16.41
C LEU A 321 -0.12 -8.92 15.13
N CYS A 322 0.31 -9.70 14.13
CA CYS A 322 0.78 -9.19 12.84
C CYS A 322 -0.29 -8.40 12.11
N ILE A 323 -1.51 -8.94 12.03
CA ILE A 323 -2.64 -8.27 11.36
C ILE A 323 -2.98 -6.96 12.09
N THR A 324 -3.17 -7.02 13.40
CA THR A 324 -3.52 -5.85 14.22
C THR A 324 -2.43 -4.78 14.16
N SER A 325 -1.16 -5.19 14.26
CA SER A 325 0.00 -4.30 14.13
C SER A 325 0.05 -3.62 12.77
N GLY A 326 -0.16 -4.36 11.67
CA GLY A 326 -0.16 -3.79 10.32
C GLY A 326 -1.25 -2.74 10.14
N ILE A 327 -2.48 -3.02 10.61
CA ILE A 327 -3.61 -2.09 10.52
C ILE A 327 -3.35 -0.83 11.35
N MET A 328 -2.93 -1.00 12.62
CA MET A 328 -2.57 0.13 13.49
C MET A 328 -1.43 0.96 12.88
N GLY A 329 -0.50 0.30 12.22
CA GLY A 329 0.60 0.91 11.51
C GLY A 329 0.16 1.85 10.39
N VAL A 330 -0.79 1.42 9.55
CA VAL A 330 -1.33 2.26 8.48
C VAL A 330 -2.19 3.40 9.02
N LEU A 331 -2.96 3.15 10.08
CA LEU A 331 -3.84 4.15 10.67
C LEU A 331 -3.07 5.26 11.41
N PHE A 332 -2.11 4.86 12.25
CA PHE A 332 -1.38 5.79 13.11
C PHE A 332 -0.03 6.22 12.53
N GLY A 333 0.55 5.47 11.59
CA GLY A 333 1.88 5.72 11.04
C GLY A 333 2.03 7.11 10.43
N PRO A 334 1.24 7.48 9.41
CA PRO A 334 1.30 8.81 8.81
C PRO A 334 1.04 9.94 9.82
N ALA A 335 0.04 9.77 10.69
CA ALA A 335 -0.28 10.75 11.73
C ALA A 335 0.87 10.93 12.74
N LEU A 336 1.54 9.84 13.11
CA LEU A 336 2.68 9.86 14.02
C LEU A 336 3.92 10.48 13.37
N LEU A 337 4.17 10.22 12.09
CA LEU A 337 5.25 10.87 11.33
C LEU A 337 5.04 12.40 11.26
N LYS A 338 3.79 12.84 11.05
CA LYS A 338 3.41 14.26 11.11
C LYS A 338 3.62 14.85 12.50
N TYR A 339 3.22 14.12 13.55
CA TYR A 339 3.46 14.53 14.94
C TYR A 339 4.95 14.65 15.28
N LEU A 340 5.78 13.74 14.76
CA LEU A 340 7.25 13.75 14.89
C LEU A 340 7.92 14.82 14.02
N LYS A 341 7.13 15.67 13.32
CA LYS A 341 7.62 16.73 12.43
C LYS A 341 8.64 16.21 11.41
N ILE A 342 8.38 15.03 10.85
CA ILE A 342 9.16 14.50 9.74
C ILE A 342 8.62 15.16 8.46
N PRO A 343 9.46 15.84 7.66
CA PRO A 343 9.02 16.48 6.44
C PRO A 343 8.47 15.43 5.46
N GLU A 344 7.43 15.80 4.71
CA GLU A 344 6.80 14.89 3.75
C GLU A 344 7.77 14.48 2.64
N ASP A 345 8.75 15.34 2.37
CA ASP A 345 9.81 15.15 1.38
C ASP A 345 10.89 14.14 1.76
N ASP A 346 10.97 13.74 3.03
CA ASP A 346 11.93 12.72 3.49
C ASP A 346 11.38 11.30 3.27
N TYR A 347 11.39 10.88 2.00
CA TYR A 347 10.92 9.56 1.56
C TYR A 347 11.70 8.40 2.19
N ILE A 348 12.97 8.60 2.53
CA ILE A 348 13.81 7.57 3.17
C ILE A 348 13.32 7.32 4.61
N THR A 349 13.17 8.37 5.44
CA THR A 349 12.69 8.20 6.82
C THR A 349 11.28 7.67 6.86
N ARG A 350 10.40 8.19 6.00
CA ARG A 350 9.01 7.72 5.89
C ARG A 350 8.94 6.25 5.48
N GLY A 351 9.66 5.87 4.42
CA GLY A 351 9.71 4.51 3.90
C GLY A 351 10.25 3.53 4.93
N VAL A 352 11.43 3.79 5.50
CA VAL A 352 12.05 2.88 6.49
C VAL A 352 11.20 2.75 7.76
N THR A 353 10.63 3.87 8.25
CA THR A 353 9.83 3.84 9.48
C THR A 353 8.53 3.06 9.29
N LEU A 354 7.84 3.27 8.17
CA LEU A 354 6.58 2.56 7.87
C LEU A 354 6.84 1.08 7.54
N GLY A 355 7.88 0.77 6.76
CA GLY A 355 8.23 -0.60 6.39
C GLY A 355 8.61 -1.47 7.59
N ALA A 356 9.42 -0.94 8.50
CA ALA A 356 9.85 -1.68 9.70
C ALA A 356 8.73 -1.91 10.74
N ASN A 357 7.73 -1.03 10.82
CA ASN A 357 6.71 -1.08 11.88
C ASN A 357 5.33 -1.57 11.41
N SER A 358 5.03 -1.49 10.12
CA SER A 358 3.66 -1.65 9.58
C SER A 358 3.57 -2.62 8.40
N SER A 359 4.69 -3.26 8.06
CA SER A 359 4.79 -4.38 7.13
C SER A 359 4.18 -4.07 5.74
N ALA A 360 3.61 -5.07 5.06
CA ALA A 360 3.17 -4.98 3.68
C ALA A 360 2.00 -4.01 3.45
N ILE A 361 1.14 -3.81 4.44
CA ILE A 361 -0.04 -2.95 4.31
C ILE A 361 0.37 -1.49 4.15
N ALA A 362 1.39 -1.04 4.90
CA ALA A 362 1.92 0.33 4.75
C ALA A 362 2.70 0.51 3.45
N THR A 363 3.44 -0.52 3.01
CA THR A 363 4.08 -0.50 1.69
C THR A 363 3.06 -0.38 0.56
N ALA A 364 1.92 -1.07 0.65
CA ALA A 364 0.84 -0.94 -0.33
C ALA A 364 0.24 0.47 -0.38
N LEU A 365 0.09 1.13 0.78
CA LEU A 365 -0.33 2.54 0.83
C LEU A 365 0.72 3.46 0.18
N LEU A 366 2.00 3.22 0.44
CA LEU A 366 3.09 4.00 -0.15
C LEU A 366 3.20 3.79 -1.65
N LEU A 367 2.92 2.58 -2.19
CA LEU A 367 2.95 2.36 -3.64
C LEU A 367 2.01 3.28 -4.41
N VAL A 368 0.88 3.66 -3.80
CA VAL A 368 -0.10 4.56 -4.41
C VAL A 368 0.26 6.04 -4.16
N SER A 369 0.77 6.37 -2.98
CA SER A 369 1.00 7.76 -2.57
C SER A 369 2.41 8.29 -2.85
N ASP A 370 3.44 7.46 -2.68
CA ASP A 370 4.85 7.80 -2.88
C ASP A 370 5.66 6.53 -3.26
N PRO A 371 5.77 6.20 -4.57
CA PRO A 371 6.45 5.00 -5.04
C PRO A 371 7.92 4.89 -4.62
N ARG A 372 8.61 6.03 -4.39
CA ARG A 372 9.97 6.05 -3.87
C ARG A 372 10.03 5.60 -2.43
N ALA A 373 9.22 6.21 -1.57
CA ALA A 373 9.12 5.80 -0.18
C ALA A 373 8.68 4.33 -0.07
N ALA A 374 7.87 3.84 -1.01
CA ALA A 374 7.48 2.44 -1.10
C ALA A 374 8.68 1.50 -1.34
N ALA A 375 9.64 1.88 -2.18
CA ALA A 375 10.85 1.08 -2.41
C ALA A 375 11.70 0.94 -1.13
N PHE A 376 11.87 2.04 -0.38
CA PHE A 376 12.53 2.01 0.93
C PHE A 376 11.74 1.20 1.97
N SER A 377 10.41 1.28 1.94
CA SER A 377 9.52 0.49 2.80
C SER A 377 9.62 -1.01 2.53
N SER A 378 9.58 -1.43 1.26
CA SER A 378 9.76 -2.82 0.84
C SER A 378 11.11 -3.37 1.28
N LEU A 379 12.19 -2.63 1.05
CA LEU A 379 13.53 -3.02 1.49
C LEU A 379 13.61 -3.14 3.01
N SER A 380 13.09 -2.16 3.74
CA SER A 380 13.08 -2.14 5.21
C SER A 380 12.28 -3.30 5.79
N MET A 381 11.10 -3.58 5.24
CA MET A 381 10.26 -4.71 5.66
C MET A 381 10.98 -6.05 5.47
N GLY A 382 11.59 -6.26 4.29
CA GLY A 382 12.36 -7.45 4.00
C GLY A 382 13.58 -7.60 4.92
N LEU A 383 14.32 -6.51 5.13
CA LEU A 383 15.52 -6.52 5.96
C LEU A 383 15.21 -6.76 7.44
N PHE A 384 14.24 -6.04 8.01
CA PHE A 384 13.75 -6.29 9.38
C PHE A 384 13.30 -7.74 9.55
N GLY A 385 12.59 -8.24 8.54
CA GLY A 385 12.24 -9.63 8.33
C GLY A 385 13.39 -10.61 8.48
N THR A 386 14.34 -10.50 7.56
CA THR A 386 15.50 -11.38 7.48
C THR A 386 16.36 -11.29 8.73
N VAL A 387 16.59 -10.08 9.28
CA VAL A 387 17.39 -9.90 10.49
C VAL A 387 16.72 -10.57 11.69
N THR A 388 15.41 -10.41 11.85
CA THR A 388 14.69 -11.03 12.97
C THR A 388 14.69 -12.54 12.84
N VAL A 389 14.38 -13.09 11.66
CA VAL A 389 14.46 -14.55 11.42
C VAL A 389 15.88 -15.07 11.69
N ALA A 390 16.92 -14.42 11.14
CA ALA A 390 18.30 -14.80 11.34
C ALA A 390 18.70 -14.80 12.82
N MET A 391 18.31 -13.77 13.58
CA MET A 391 18.57 -13.70 15.02
C MET A 391 17.84 -14.79 15.81
N THR A 392 16.58 -15.10 15.45
CA THR A 392 15.82 -16.18 16.09
C THR A 392 16.35 -17.57 15.72
N SER A 393 17.06 -17.74 14.61
CA SER A 393 17.67 -19.02 14.25
C SER A 393 18.96 -19.32 15.02
N VAL A 394 19.56 -18.33 15.71
CA VAL A 394 20.82 -18.49 16.45
C VAL A 394 20.53 -18.94 17.89
N PRO A 395 20.87 -20.19 18.28
CA PRO A 395 20.44 -20.74 19.58
C PRO A 395 20.87 -19.93 20.82
N PRO A 396 22.08 -19.34 20.88
CA PRO A 396 22.45 -18.45 21.99
C PRO A 396 21.53 -17.24 22.15
N LEU A 397 21.08 -16.64 21.04
CA LEU A 397 20.19 -15.48 21.08
C LEU A 397 18.79 -15.89 21.52
N VAL A 398 18.30 -17.04 21.05
CA VAL A 398 17.02 -17.60 21.51
C VAL A 398 17.02 -17.77 23.02
N ARG A 399 18.09 -18.32 23.61
CA ARG A 399 18.19 -18.49 25.07
C ARG A 399 18.09 -17.16 25.83
N VAL A 400 18.71 -16.10 25.31
CA VAL A 400 18.61 -14.76 25.92
C VAL A 400 17.17 -14.25 25.83
N ILE A 401 16.52 -14.40 24.69
CA ILE A 401 15.14 -13.94 24.47
C ILE A 401 14.16 -14.72 25.36
N THR A 402 14.31 -16.05 25.44
CA THR A 402 13.45 -16.91 26.27
C THR A 402 13.67 -16.65 27.76
N ALA A 403 14.91 -16.39 28.18
CA ALA A 403 15.22 -15.98 29.55
C ALA A 403 14.55 -14.65 29.91
N LEU A 404 14.57 -13.66 29.01
CA LEU A 404 13.87 -12.38 29.19
C LEU A 404 12.34 -12.53 29.24
N ALA A 405 11.80 -13.56 28.58
CA ALA A 405 10.38 -13.90 28.62
C ALA A 405 9.96 -14.67 29.89
N GLY A 406 10.91 -15.02 30.76
CA GLY A 406 10.68 -15.79 31.98
C GLY A 406 10.52 -17.29 31.75
N VAL A 407 10.93 -17.81 30.58
CA VAL A 407 11.04 -19.26 30.36
C VAL A 407 12.35 -19.71 31.01
N GLN A 408 12.27 -20.26 32.22
CA GLN A 408 13.41 -20.96 32.83
C GLN A 408 13.61 -22.29 32.10
N SER A 409 14.79 -22.48 31.52
CA SER A 409 15.25 -23.71 30.86
C SER A 409 15.47 -24.86 31.82
#